data_AF-A0A822CMV5-F1
#
_entry.id   AF-A0A822CMV5-F1
#
_cell.length_a   1.000
_cell.length_b   1.000
_cell.length_c   1.000
_cell.angle_alpha   90.00
_cell.angle_beta   90.00
_cell.angle_gamma   90.00
#
_symmetry.space_group_name_H-M   'P 1'
#
loop_
_entity.id
_entity.type
_entity.pdbx_description
1 polymer ?
#
loop_
_entity_poly.entity_id
_entity_poly.type
_entity_poly.pdbx_seq_one_letter_code
_entity_poly.pdbx_strand_id
1 'polypeptide(L)' 'MESNKIHLLIEMCDQYLITFDIIWALSFNQDIQQQLRSNSAFMSKLTHLTKECDNQQMCKMIHGILWNLDINHENHLA' A
#
# COMPACT_ATOMS: atom_id res chain seq x y z
N MET A 1 14.50 13.55 5.42
CA MET A 1 14.50 12.85 6.74
C MET A 1 13.20 12.09 7.00
N GLU A 2 12.14 12.26 6.18
CA GLU A 2 10.84 11.58 6.37
C GLU A 2 10.73 10.19 5.73
N SER A 3 11.54 9.89 4.69
CA SER A 3 11.53 8.63 3.92
C SER A 3 11.67 7.35 4.78
N ASN A 4 12.39 7.43 5.91
CA ASN A 4 12.67 6.25 6.73
C ASN A 4 11.44 5.67 7.44
N LYS A 5 10.39 6.48 7.68
CA LYS A 5 9.21 6.03 8.44
C LYS A 5 8.31 5.09 7.63
N ILE A 6 8.10 5.41 6.35
CA ILE A 6 7.31 4.56 5.44
C ILE A 6 8.04 3.25 5.16
N HIS A 7 9.36 3.29 5.02
CA HIS A 7 10.15 2.08 4.83
C HIS A 7 10.01 1.09 5.99
N LEU A 8 10.11 1.58 7.23
CA LEU A 8 9.90 0.75 8.42
C LEU A 8 8.49 0.14 8.45
N LEU A 9 7.45 0.92 8.10
CA LEU A 9 6.08 0.42 8.03
C LEU A 9 5.92 -0.70 6.99
N ILE A 10 6.59 -0.58 5.84
CA ILE A 10 6.60 -1.62 4.80
C ILE A 10 7.26 -2.91 5.32
N GLU A 11 8.41 -2.81 6.00
CA GLU A 11 9.10 -3.97 6.58
C GLU A 11 8.24 -4.66 7.64
N MET A 12 7.52 -3.89 8.45
CA MET A 12 6.63 -4.44 9.48
C MET A 12 5.45 -5.23 8.90
N CYS A 13 5.12 -5.09 7.61
CA CYS A 13 4.06 -5.86 6.95
C CYS A 13 4.31 -7.36 6.91
N ASP A 14 5.57 -7.80 6.99
CA ASP A 14 5.90 -9.23 7.05
C ASP A 14 5.60 -9.86 8.42
N GLN A 15 5.52 -9.04 9.47
CA GLN A 15 5.39 -9.51 10.85
C GLN A 15 4.02 -9.18 11.45
N TYR A 16 3.40 -8.07 11.05
CA TYR A 16 2.21 -7.54 11.69
C TYR A 16 1.17 -7.13 10.66
N LEU A 17 0.10 -7.93 10.52
CA LEU A 17 -0.97 -7.66 9.54
C LEU A 17 -1.63 -6.29 9.71
N ILE A 18 -1.74 -5.78 10.95
CA ILE A 18 -2.29 -4.45 11.26
C ILE A 18 -1.59 -3.30 10.52
N THR A 19 -0.37 -3.50 10.06
CA THR A 19 0.37 -2.49 9.29
C THR A 19 -0.27 -2.24 7.93
N PHE A 20 -0.96 -3.21 7.34
CA PHE A 20 -1.74 -2.98 6.12
C PHE A 20 -2.91 -2.02 6.38
N ASP A 21 -3.57 -2.09 7.54
CA ASP A 21 -4.63 -1.14 7.91
C ASP A 21 -4.06 0.29 8.02
N ILE A 22 -2.89 0.43 8.63
CA ILE A 22 -2.18 1.71 8.76
C ILE A 22 -1.79 2.25 7.39
N ILE A 23 -1.17 1.42 6.53
CA ILE A 23 -0.77 1.82 5.19
C ILE A 23 -1.99 2.22 4.37
N TRP A 24 -3.09 1.49 4.45
CA TRP A 24 -4.33 1.85 3.78
C TRP A 24 -4.84 3.22 4.22
N ALA A 25 -4.93 3.48 5.52
CA ALA A 25 -5.33 4.79 6.04
C ALA A 25 -4.39 5.92 5.59
N LEU A 26 -3.08 5.66 5.52
CA LEU A 26 -2.09 6.64 5.08
C LEU A 26 -2.05 6.84 3.56
N SER A 27 -2.45 5.83 2.79
CA SER A 27 -2.44 5.85 1.32
C SER A 27 -3.39 6.87 0.69
N PHE A 28 -4.21 7.58 1.47
CA PHE A 28 -4.99 8.72 1.02
C PHE A 28 -4.16 10.02 0.89
N ASN A 29 -2.95 10.07 1.46
CA ASN A 29 -2.05 11.21 1.34
C ASN A 29 -1.11 11.06 0.12
N GLN A 30 -1.06 12.07 -0.74
CA GLN A 30 -0.31 12.02 -2.00
C GLN A 30 1.20 11.83 -1.82
N ASP A 31 1.82 12.47 -0.83
CA ASP A 31 3.27 12.32 -0.58
C ASP A 31 3.59 10.88 -0.15
N ILE A 32 2.71 10.28 0.66
CA ILE A 32 2.82 8.88 1.05
C ILE A 32 2.58 7.96 -0.15
N GLN A 33 1.60 8.25 -1.01
CA GLN A 33 1.40 7.47 -2.24
C GLN A 33 2.66 7.45 -3.10
N GLN A 34 3.32 8.60 -3.29
CA GLN A 34 4.57 8.69 -4.05
C GLN A 34 5.69 7.86 -3.40
N GLN A 35 5.83 7.94 -2.07
CA GLN A 35 6.82 7.13 -1.34
C GLN A 35 6.54 5.62 -1.48
N LEU A 36 5.28 5.19 -1.34
CA LEU A 36 4.88 3.79 -1.50
C LEU A 36 5.10 3.29 -2.94
N ARG A 37 4.70 4.09 -3.95
CA ARG A 37 4.91 3.79 -5.38
C ARG A 37 6.40 3.69 -5.74
N SER A 38 7.25 4.50 -5.11
CA SER A 38 8.71 4.46 -5.34
C SER A 38 9.37 3.17 -4.85
N ASN A 39 8.70 2.40 -3.98
CA ASN A 39 9.17 1.11 -3.50
C ASN A 39 8.62 -0.03 -4.37
N SER A 40 9.36 -0.39 -5.43
CA SER A 40 8.97 -1.44 -6.38
C SER A 40 8.78 -2.82 -5.74
N ALA A 41 9.58 -3.15 -4.72
CA ALA A 41 9.46 -4.40 -3.98
C ALA A 41 8.12 -4.48 -3.24
N PHE A 42 7.70 -3.38 -2.61
CA PHE A 42 6.40 -3.30 -1.96
C PHE A 42 5.24 -3.40 -2.95
N MET A 43 5.30 -2.69 -4.09
CA MET A 43 4.26 -2.76 -5.13
C MET A 43 4.12 -4.18 -5.71
N SER A 44 5.25 -4.86 -5.93
CA SER A 44 5.26 -6.26 -6.37
C SER A 44 4.63 -7.18 -5.33
N LYS A 45 4.97 -6.99 -4.05
CA LYS A 45 4.39 -7.73 -2.92
C LYS A 45 2.87 -7.56 -2.83
N LEU A 46 2.35 -6.33 -2.91
CA LEU A 46 0.90 -6.08 -2.92
C LEU A 46 0.21 -6.83 -4.07
N THR A 47 0.77 -6.72 -5.28
CA THR A 47 0.23 -7.40 -6.46
C THR A 47 0.22 -8.92 -6.30
N HIS A 48 1.28 -9.49 -5.71
CA HIS A 48 1.36 -10.91 -5.44
C HIS A 48 0.36 -11.37 -4.39
N LEU A 49 0.25 -10.63 -3.29
CA LEU A 49 -0.67 -10.95 -2.20
C LEU A 49 -2.13 -10.94 -2.65
N THR A 50 -2.54 -10.10 -3.62
CA THR A 50 -3.92 -10.18 -4.17
C THR A 50 -4.24 -11.51 -4.84
N LYS A 51 -3.23 -12.28 -5.27
CA LYS A 51 -3.43 -13.57 -5.95
C LYS A 51 -3.38 -14.76 -4.99
N GLU A 52 -2.69 -14.62 -3.86
CA GLU A 52 -2.41 -15.73 -2.93
C GLU A 52 -3.14 -15.62 -1.59
N CYS A 53 -3.78 -14.48 -1.32
CA CYS A 53 -4.39 -14.25 -0.01
C CYS A 53 -5.78 -14.91 0.10
N ASP A 54 -5.85 -15.97 0.90
CA ASP A 54 -7.10 -16.67 1.24
C ASP A 54 -8.00 -15.86 2.20
N ASN A 55 -7.43 -14.87 2.90
CA ASN A 55 -8.17 -14.02 3.82
C ASN A 55 -8.85 -12.89 3.03
N GLN A 56 -10.16 -13.01 2.85
CA GLN A 56 -10.96 -12.02 2.10
C GLN A 56 -10.87 -10.59 2.64
N GLN A 57 -10.75 -10.41 3.96
CA GLN A 57 -10.63 -9.07 4.55
C GLN A 57 -9.29 -8.43 4.20
N MET A 58 -8.21 -9.20 4.31
CA MET A 58 -6.87 -8.75 3.92
C MET A 58 -6.79 -8.49 2.42
N CYS A 59 -7.37 -9.36 1.59
CA CYS A 59 -7.50 -9.16 0.14
C CYS A 59 -8.17 -7.80 -0.19
N LYS A 60 -9.33 -7.51 0.42
CA LYS A 60 -10.04 -6.24 0.22
C LYS A 60 -9.17 -5.04 0.59
N MET A 61 -8.41 -5.14 1.67
CA MET A 61 -7.52 -4.07 2.12
C MET A 61 -6.39 -3.83 1.14
N ILE A 62 -5.72 -4.88 0.68
CA ILE A 62 -4.63 -4.79 -0.31
C ILE A 62 -5.16 -4.21 -1.62
N HIS A 63 -6.36 -4.61 -2.07
CA HIS A 63 -7.02 -3.98 -3.21
C HIS A 63 -7.29 -2.50 -2.98
N GLY A 64 -7.75 -2.10 -1.79
CA GLY A 64 -7.95 -0.69 -1.44
C GLY A 64 -6.66 0.13 -1.46
N ILE A 65 -5.55 -0.45 -0.98
CA ILE A 65 -4.21 0.19 -1.07
C ILE A 65 -3.82 0.35 -2.54
N LEU A 66 -3.90 -0.72 -3.34
CA LEU A 66 -3.56 -0.68 -4.76
C LEU A 66 -4.41 0.34 -5.53
N TRP A 67 -5.70 0.42 -5.21
CA TRP A 67 -6.62 1.40 -5.79
C TRP A 67 -6.16 2.84 -5.48
N ASN A 68 -5.84 3.14 -4.23
CA ASN A 68 -5.32 4.45 -3.84
C ASN A 68 -3.96 4.76 -4.50
N LEU A 69 -3.17 3.74 -4.79
CA LEU A 69 -1.87 3.86 -5.45
C LEU A 69 -1.94 3.82 -6.98
N ASP A 70 -3.11 3.64 -7.60
CA ASP A 70 -3.24 3.72 -9.06
C ASP A 70 -3.15 5.18 -9.53
N ILE A 71 -2.23 5.44 -10.46
CA ILE A 71 -1.97 6.77 -11.04
C ILE A 71 -3.16 7.24 -11.88
N ASN A 72 -3.95 6.30 -12.42
CA ASN A 72 -5.09 6.63 -13.27
C ASN A 72 -6.27 7.24 -12.50
N HIS A 73 -6.31 7.13 -11.17
CA HIS A 73 -7.35 7.77 -10.36
C HIS A 73 -7.14 9.27 -10.14
N GLU A 74 -5.91 9.77 -10.20
CA GLU A 74 -5.65 11.21 -10.05
C GLU A 74 -6.15 12.02 -11.25
N ASN A 75 -6.30 11.39 -12.43
CA ASN A 75 -6.80 12.04 -13.65
C ASN A 75 -8.34 12.09 -13.76
N HIS A 76 -9.07 11.37 -12.92
CA HIS A 76 -10.55 11.32 -13.01
C HIS A 76 -11.27 12.34 -12.12
N LEU A 77 -10.53 13.11 -11.32
CA LEU A 77 -11.06 14.17 -10.44
C LEU A 77 -10.62 15.59 -10.87
N ALA A 78 -10.02 15.73 -12.04
CA ALA A 78 -9.62 17.01 -12.64
C ALA A 78 -10.66 17.53 -13.63
#